data_AF-A0A3C2CVU3-F1
#
_entry.id   AF-A0A3C2CVU3-F1
#
_cell.length_a   1.000
_cell.length_b   1.000
_cell.length_c   1.000
_cell.angle_alpha   90.00
_cell.angle_beta   90.00
_cell.angle_gamma   90.00
#
_symmetry.space_group_name_H-M   'P 1'
#
loop_
_entity.id
_entity.type
_entity.pdbx_description
1 polymer ?
#
loop_
_entity_poly.entity_id
_entity_poly.type
_entity_poly.pdbx_seq_one_letter_code
_entity_poly.pdbx_strand_id
1 'polypeptide(L)'
;MNIEKLFRMQKELDRHIELQHGLVEEDLFDRKILALLVELGELANETRCFKFWSLKPSSEKQVILEEFVDGIHFILSLGIECGFDDV
;
A
#
# COMPACT_ATOMS: atom_id res chain seq x y z
N MET A 1 -13.44 10.15 0.95
CA MET A 1 -12.64 9.31 0.05
C MET A 1 -13.60 8.58 -0.88
N ASN A 2 -13.40 8.63 -2.20
CA ASN A 2 -14.27 7.89 -3.14
C ASN A 2 -13.60 6.54 -3.42
N ILE A 3 -14.03 5.50 -2.70
CA ILE A 3 -13.40 4.17 -2.72
C ILE A 3 -13.59 3.48 -4.08
N GLU A 4 -14.77 3.59 -4.69
CA GLU A 4 -15.05 3.06 -6.03
C GLU A 4 -14.03 3.59 -7.07
N LYS A 5 -13.79 4.91 -7.05
CA LYS A 5 -12.81 5.54 -7.92
C LYS A 5 -11.40 5.02 -7.64
N LEU A 6 -11.04 4.82 -6.37
CA LEU A 6 -9.72 4.33 -5.99
C LEU A 6 -9.50 2.88 -6.39
N PHE A 7 -10.47 1.99 -6.21
CA PHE A 7 -10.38 0.62 -6.70
C PHE A 7 -10.20 0.56 -8.22
N ARG A 8 -10.95 1.36 -8.97
CA ARG A 8 -10.76 1.44 -10.44
C ARG A 8 -9.34 1.87 -10.81
N MET A 9 -8.84 2.93 -10.16
CA MET A 9 -7.47 3.42 -10.41
C MET A 9 -6.42 2.39 -10.02
N GLN A 10 -6.59 1.70 -8.88
CA GLN A 10 -5.67 0.67 -8.44
C GLN A 10 -5.66 -0.52 -9.39
N LYS A 11 -6.83 -0.94 -9.89
CA LYS A 11 -6.95 -2.05 -10.86
C LYS A 11 -6.22 -1.75 -12.17
N GLU A 12 -6.31 -0.51 -12.64
CA GLU A 12 -5.57 -0.04 -13.82
C GLU A 12 -4.05 -0.03 -13.56
N LEU A 13 -3.62 0.41 -12.38
CA LEU A 13 -2.22 0.45 -11.98
C LEU A 13 -1.63 -0.96 -11.82
N ASP A 14 -2.29 -1.86 -11.08
CA ASP A 14 -1.86 -3.25 -10.87
C ASP A 14 -1.68 -3.96 -12.22
N ARG A 15 -2.68 -3.85 -13.10
CA ARG A 15 -2.61 -4.44 -14.45
C ARG A 15 -1.45 -3.86 -15.26
N HIS A 16 -1.18 -2.56 -15.14
CA HIS A 16 -0.05 -1.95 -15.84
C HIS A 16 1.28 -2.54 -15.34
N ILE A 17 1.47 -2.63 -14.02
CA ILE A 17 2.67 -3.19 -13.39
C ILE A 17 2.85 -4.65 -13.81
N GLU A 18 1.80 -5.47 -13.71
CA GLU A 18 1.84 -6.89 -14.08
C GLU A 18 2.21 -7.08 -15.56
N LEU A 19 1.67 -6.27 -16.47
CA LEU A 19 2.03 -6.32 -17.88
C LEU A 19 3.48 -5.87 -18.14
N GLN A 20 3.93 -4.80 -17.49
CA GLN A 20 5.30 -4.30 -17.66
C GLN A 20 6.35 -5.29 -17.14
N HIS A 21 6.03 -6.02 -16.07
CA HIS A 21 6.97 -6.95 -15.43
C HIS A 21 6.75 -8.42 -15.83
N GLY A 22 5.77 -8.73 -16.68
CA GLY A 22 5.49 -10.10 -17.13
C GLY A 22 4.89 -11.00 -16.05
N LEU A 23 4.15 -10.43 -15.09
CA LEU A 23 3.61 -11.11 -13.91
C LEU A 23 2.13 -11.55 -14.06
N VAL A 24 1.54 -11.41 -15.25
CA VAL A 24 0.09 -11.60 -15.49
C VAL A 24 -0.42 -13.00 -15.10
N GLU A 25 0.44 -14.02 -15.13
CA GLU A 25 0.09 -15.40 -14.75
C GLU A 25 0.58 -15.78 -13.34
N GLU A 26 1.20 -14.86 -12.60
CA GLU A 26 1.69 -15.11 -11.23
C GLU A 26 0.62 -14.79 -10.19
N ASP A 27 0.49 -15.67 -9.19
CA ASP A 27 -0.24 -15.33 -7.96
C ASP A 27 0.65 -14.42 -7.10
N LEU A 28 0.25 -13.14 -6.99
CA LEU A 28 0.98 -12.12 -6.25
C LEU A 28 0.42 -11.89 -4.84
N PHE A 29 -0.57 -12.66 -4.38
CA PHE A 29 -1.28 -12.39 -3.12
C PHE A 29 -0.34 -12.32 -1.92
N ASP A 30 0.48 -13.35 -1.69
CA ASP A 30 1.43 -13.39 -0.57
C ASP A 30 2.50 -12.29 -0.68
N ARG A 31 2.89 -11.91 -1.90
CA ARG A 31 3.84 -10.80 -2.13
C ARG A 31 3.21 -9.46 -1.79
N LYS A 32 1.94 -9.24 -2.17
CA LYS A 32 1.17 -8.03 -1.83
C LYS A 32 0.93 -7.93 -0.31
N ILE A 33 0.71 -9.05 0.39
CA ILE A 33 0.66 -9.08 1.87
C ILE A 33 2.00 -8.65 2.46
N LEU A 34 3.11 -9.24 1.99
CA LEU A 34 4.43 -8.88 2.50
C LEU A 34 4.72 -7.40 2.26
N ALA A 35 4.41 -6.89 1.07
CA ALA A 35 4.59 -5.48 0.75
C ALA A 35 3.77 -4.58 1.70
N LEU A 36 2.49 -4.89 1.94
CA LEU A 36 1.68 -4.15 2.93
C LEU A 36 2.34 -4.13 4.33
N LEU A 37 2.87 -5.26 4.80
CA LEU A 37 3.54 -5.32 6.09
C LEU A 37 4.83 -4.47 6.13
N VAL A 38 5.56 -4.41 5.02
CA VAL A 38 6.73 -3.55 4.86
C VAL A 38 6.32 -2.08 4.93
N GLU A 39 5.34 -1.64 4.12
CA GLU A 39 4.87 -0.25 4.09
C GLU A 39 4.29 0.20 5.45
N LEU A 40 3.60 -0.70 6.17
CA LEU A 40 3.15 -0.42 7.54
C LEU A 40 4.35 -0.20 8.49
N GLY A 41 5.45 -0.91 8.28
CA GLY A 41 6.70 -0.71 8.99
C GLY A 41 7.39 0.61 8.62
N GLU A 42 7.34 1.01 7.35
CA GLU A 42 7.87 2.30 6.87
C GLU A 42 7.07 3.47 7.45
N LEU A 43 5.74 3.40 7.40
CA LEU A 43 4.86 4.37 8.06
C LEU A 43 5.12 4.45 9.57
N ALA A 44 5.29 3.31 10.25
CA ALA A 44 5.66 3.28 11.67
C ALA A 44 7.03 3.91 11.93
N ASN A 45 7.97 3.77 10.99
CA ASN A 45 9.30 4.38 11.06
C ASN A 45 9.27 5.90 10.91
N GLU A 46 8.49 6.42 9.96
CA GLU A 46 8.38 7.86 9.67
C GLU A 46 7.56 8.59 10.73
N THR A 47 6.50 7.96 11.24
CA THR A 47 5.77 8.46 12.43
C THR A 47 6.58 8.32 13.72
N ARG A 48 7.53 7.36 13.75
CA ARG A 48 8.35 6.99 14.90
C ARG A 48 7.52 6.59 16.14
N CYS A 49 6.26 6.20 15.95
CA CYS A 49 5.29 5.99 17.03
C CYS A 49 5.71 4.90 18.03
N PHE A 50 6.58 3.97 17.61
CA PHE A 50 7.08 2.87 18.44
C PHE A 50 8.44 3.16 19.12
N LYS A 51 9.16 4.23 18.73
CA LYS A 51 10.53 4.51 19.18
C LYS A 51 10.56 5.22 20.54
N PHE A 52 10.03 4.58 21.57
CA PHE A 52 9.87 5.14 22.93
C PHE A 52 11.19 5.56 23.61
N TRP A 53 12.34 5.08 23.13
CA TRP A 53 13.66 5.41 23.65
C TRP A 53 14.31 6.64 23.00
N SER A 54 13.62 7.32 22.08
CA SER A 54 14.19 8.42 21.29
C SER A 54 13.35 9.68 21.34
N LEU A 55 14.02 10.83 21.45
CA LEU A 55 13.40 12.16 21.44
C LEU A 55 13.38 12.81 20.03
N LYS A 56 13.92 12.14 19.00
CA LYS A 56 13.89 12.67 17.64
C LYS A 56 12.43 12.75 17.16
N PRO A 57 11.98 13.89 16.59
CA PRO A 57 10.62 14.06 16.12
C PRO A 57 10.32 13.14 14.93
N SER A 58 9.03 12.92 14.66
CA SER A 58 8.56 12.28 13.43
C SER A 58 9.01 13.06 12.20
N SER A 59 8.96 12.40 11.04
CA SER A 59 9.19 13.05 9.77
C SER A 59 8.10 14.09 9.45
N GLU A 60 8.36 14.91 8.44
CA GLU A 60 7.40 15.90 7.95
C GLU A 60 6.09 15.22 7.54
N LYS A 61 4.97 15.93 7.71
CA LYS A 61 3.64 15.39 7.42
C LYS A 61 3.51 14.84 6.00
N GLN A 62 4.18 15.48 5.04
CA GLN A 62 4.16 15.06 3.64
C GLN A 62 4.78 13.67 3.45
N VAL A 63 5.92 13.39 4.10
CA VAL A 63 6.59 12.08 4.07
C VAL A 63 5.69 11.02 4.69
N ILE A 64 5.10 11.31 5.86
CA ILE A 64 4.17 10.38 6.53
C ILE A 64 2.95 10.07 5.65
N LEU A 65 2.45 11.07 4.89
CA LEU A 65 1.32 10.87 3.98
C LEU A 65 1.68 10.03 2.77
N GLU A 66 2.92 10.11 2.28
CA GLU A 66 3.43 9.25 1.20
C GLU A 66 3.42 7.79 1.65
N GLU A 67 4.06 7.47 2.79
CA GLU A 67 4.05 6.11 3.36
C GLU A 67 2.64 5.59 3.65
N PHE A 68 1.75 6.48 4.11
CA PHE A 68 0.36 6.10 4.35
C PHE A 68 -0.34 5.72 3.05
N VAL A 69 -0.10 6.46 1.96
CA VAL A 69 -0.68 6.17 0.64
C VAL A 69 -0.13 4.88 0.06
N ASP A 70 1.14 4.55 0.28
CA ASP A 70 1.72 3.27 -0.13
C ASP A 70 1.03 2.08 0.55
N GLY A 71 0.71 2.21 1.85
CA GLY A 71 -0.15 1.25 2.54
C GLY A 71 -1.56 1.14 1.93
N ILE A 72 -2.16 2.27 1.52
CA ILE A 72 -3.47 2.27 0.85
C ILE A 72 -3.40 1.55 -0.50
N HIS A 73 -2.34 1.70 -1.28
CA HIS A 73 -2.16 0.99 -2.55
C HIS A 73 -2.27 -0.52 -2.34
N PHE A 74 -1.51 -1.10 -1.39
CA PHE A 74 -1.57 -2.54 -1.16
C PHE A 74 -2.87 -3.03 -0.51
N ILE A 75 -3.52 -2.22 0.34
CA ILE A 75 -4.86 -2.54 0.86
C ILE A 75 -5.88 -2.64 -0.28
N LEU A 76 -5.85 -1.70 -1.23
CA LEU A 76 -6.75 -1.70 -2.38
C LEU A 76 -6.44 -2.88 -3.30
N SER A 77 -5.15 -3.15 -3.58
CA SER A 77 -4.74 -4.30 -4.40
C SER A 77 -5.21 -5.62 -3.79
N LEU A 78 -5.01 -5.84 -2.48
CA LEU A 78 -5.51 -7.03 -1.79
C LEU A 78 -7.05 -7.10 -1.77
N GLY A 79 -7.73 -5.94 -1.67
CA GLY A 79 -9.18 -5.87 -1.79
C GLY A 79 -9.67 -6.38 -3.15
N ILE A 80 -8.97 -6.03 -4.24
CA ILE A 80 -9.27 -6.53 -5.59
C ILE A 80 -9.02 -8.04 -5.70
N GLU A 81 -7.89 -8.54 -5.17
CA GLU A 81 -7.61 -9.99 -5.17
C GLU A 81 -8.68 -10.79 -4.42
N CYS A 82 -9.21 -10.23 -3.33
CA CYS A 82 -10.28 -10.84 -2.54
C CYS A 82 -11.69 -10.64 -3.11
N GLY A 83 -11.85 -9.89 -4.21
CA GLY A 83 -13.17 -9.59 -4.81
C GLY A 83 -14.02 -8.62 -3.99
N PHE A 84 -13.40 -7.72 -3.22
CA PHE A 84 -14.07 -6.67 -2.44
C PHE A 84 -14.19 -5.33 -3.20
N ASP A 85 -13.87 -5.29 -4.49
CA ASP A 85 -13.94 -4.10 -5.35
C ASP A 85 -15.33 -3.83 -5.94
N ASP A 86 -16.32 -4.69 -5.67
CA ASP A 86 -17.74 -4.52 -6.06
C ASP A 86 -18.51 -3.69 -5.01
N VAL A 87 -18.19 -2.40 -4.95
CA VAL A 87 -18.80 -1.39 -4.07
C VAL A 87 -19.41 -0.24 -4.85
#